data_AF-A0A4Q9Q534-F1
#
_entry.id   AF-A0A4Q9Q534-F1
#
_cell.length_a   1.000
_cell.length_b   1.000
_cell.length_c   1.000
_cell.angle_alpha   90.00
_cell.angle_beta   90.00
_cell.angle_gamma   90.00
#
_symmetry.space_group_name_H-M   'P 1'
#
loop_
_entity.id
_entity.type
_entity.pdbx_description
1 polymer ?
#
loop_
_entity_poly.entity_id
_entity_poly.type
_entity_poly.pdbx_seq_one_letter_code
_entity_poly.pdbx_strand_id
1 'polypeptide(L)'
;MVDLTGANGYDNGTVPSEEDLIAALQQYARERLPLQRRIQRLGAELNYHIKKSKLKQLNAKYNIPTARKPPPLPTSTTLICGQMANDPHRRRGPNAIKKQLALEGFQIPRAVVRAVMHDNDPIGPSLRYPNWKSRNQGKHKSLEGPEQNRPS
;
A
#
# COMPACT_ATOMS: atom_id res chain seq x y z
N MET A 1 30.48 -35.32 -31.13
CA MET A 1 29.31 -34.79 -31.85
C MET A 1 28.35 -34.26 -30.79
N VAL A 2 28.26 -32.93 -30.73
CA VAL A 2 27.41 -32.04 -29.92
C VAL A 2 27.38 -32.18 -28.39
N ASP A 3 28.09 -31.27 -27.73
CA ASP A 3 27.93 -30.96 -26.30
C ASP A 3 26.55 -30.29 -26.07
N LEU A 4 25.71 -30.90 -25.24
CA LEU A 4 24.39 -30.35 -24.84
C LEU A 4 24.48 -29.52 -23.55
N THR A 5 25.57 -28.78 -23.35
CA THR A 5 25.73 -27.85 -22.22
C THR A 5 25.01 -26.52 -22.50
N GLY A 6 23.69 -26.59 -22.64
CA GLY A 6 22.80 -25.44 -22.57
C GLY A 6 22.49 -25.06 -21.12
N ALA A 7 23.51 -24.90 -20.27
CA ALA A 7 23.34 -24.54 -18.87
C ALA A 7 22.97 -23.05 -18.73
N ASN A 8 21.70 -22.71 -18.93
CA ASN A 8 21.11 -21.51 -18.35
C ASN A 8 20.87 -21.74 -16.84
N GLY A 9 21.94 -22.12 -16.14
CA GLY A 9 21.95 -22.60 -14.76
C GLY A 9 21.83 -21.47 -13.76
N TYR A 10 20.66 -20.82 -13.71
CA TYR A 10 20.27 -20.16 -12.47
C TYR A 10 19.58 -21.21 -11.60
N ASP A 11 20.28 -21.64 -10.55
CA ASP A 11 19.65 -22.42 -9.48
C ASP A 11 18.56 -21.53 -8.85
N ASN A 12 17.31 -21.89 -9.10
CA ASN A 12 16.15 -21.20 -8.52
C ASN A 12 15.82 -21.75 -7.12
N GLY A 13 16.69 -22.62 -6.58
CA GLY A 13 16.47 -23.38 -5.37
C GLY A 13 15.34 -24.40 -5.53
N THR A 14 14.60 -24.63 -4.46
CA THR A 14 13.51 -25.61 -4.43
C THR A 14 12.20 -24.94 -4.78
N VAL A 15 11.44 -25.52 -5.71
CA VAL A 15 10.06 -25.07 -5.98
C VAL A 15 9.19 -25.54 -4.81
N PRO A 16 8.55 -24.63 -4.05
CA PRO A 16 7.72 -25.00 -2.91
C PRO A 16 6.43 -25.71 -3.36
N SER A 17 5.73 -26.35 -2.42
CA SER A 17 4.38 -26.83 -2.67
C SER A 17 3.46 -25.66 -3.09
N GLU A 18 2.42 -25.96 -3.87
CA GLU A 18 1.48 -24.92 -4.32
C GLU A 18 0.77 -24.26 -3.13
N GLU A 19 0.42 -25.04 -2.11
CA GLU A 19 -0.23 -24.57 -0.88
C GLU A 19 0.67 -23.60 -0.10
N ASP A 20 1.94 -23.99 0.16
CA ASP A 20 2.89 -23.15 0.89
C ASP A 20 3.19 -21.86 0.14
N LEU A 21 3.34 -21.95 -1.18
CA LEU A 21 3.60 -20.79 -2.02
C LEU A 21 2.42 -19.82 -2.00
N ILE A 22 1.19 -20.32 -2.10
CA ILE A 22 -0.02 -19.49 -2.02
C ILE A 22 -0.11 -18.82 -0.65
N ALA A 23 0.07 -19.59 0.43
CA ALA A 23 0.00 -19.09 1.79
C ALA A 23 1.03 -17.96 2.03
N ALA A 24 2.28 -18.18 1.62
CA ALA A 24 3.35 -17.19 1.73
C ALA A 24 3.02 -15.92 0.92
N LEU A 25 2.59 -16.06 -0.33
CA LEU A 25 2.26 -14.91 -1.19
C LEU A 25 1.08 -14.10 -0.67
N GLN A 26 0.06 -14.75 -0.11
CA GLN A 26 -1.07 -14.09 0.56
C GLN A 26 -0.60 -13.33 1.81
N GLN A 27 0.23 -13.96 2.63
CA GLN A 27 0.79 -13.33 3.83
C GLN A 27 1.60 -12.08 3.48
N TYR A 28 2.49 -12.17 2.50
CA TYR A 28 3.27 -11.01 2.04
C TYR A 28 2.41 -9.91 1.43
N ALA A 29 1.25 -10.26 0.86
CA ALA A 29 0.26 -9.30 0.43
C ALA A 29 -0.38 -8.57 1.61
N ARG A 30 -0.81 -9.31 2.64
CA ARG A 30 -1.38 -8.74 3.87
C ARG A 30 -0.44 -7.76 4.57
N GLU A 31 0.84 -8.12 4.65
CA GLU A 31 1.91 -7.27 5.17
C GLU A 31 2.29 -6.09 4.27
N ARG A 32 1.75 -6.06 3.05
CA ARG A 32 2.02 -5.05 2.02
C ARG A 32 3.50 -4.94 1.65
N LEU A 33 4.22 -6.06 1.65
CA LEU A 33 5.63 -6.08 1.28
C LEU A 33 5.83 -5.63 -0.18
N PRO A 34 6.80 -4.75 -0.45
CA PRO A 34 7.24 -4.44 -1.81
C PRO A 34 7.72 -5.70 -2.54
N LEU A 35 7.56 -5.76 -3.87
CA LEU A 35 7.91 -6.94 -4.67
C LEU A 35 9.34 -7.45 -4.42
N GLN A 36 10.32 -6.56 -4.29
CA GLN A 36 11.71 -6.94 -4.03
C GLN A 36 11.86 -7.65 -2.69
N ARG A 37 11.15 -7.18 -1.65
CA ARG A 37 11.15 -7.81 -0.33
C ARG A 37 10.46 -9.17 -0.35
N ARG A 38 9.39 -9.33 -1.15
CA ARG A 38 8.75 -10.64 -1.33
C ARG A 38 9.70 -11.65 -1.96
N ILE A 39 10.47 -11.26 -2.98
CA ILE A 39 11.47 -12.14 -3.62
C ILE A 39 12.53 -12.57 -2.59
N GLN A 40 13.09 -11.61 -1.84
CA GLN A 40 14.07 -11.91 -0.80
C GLN A 40 13.50 -12.87 0.25
N ARG A 41 12.24 -12.68 0.66
CA ARG A 41 11.58 -13.50 1.66
C ARG A 41 11.23 -14.90 1.17
N LEU A 42 10.82 -15.06 -0.10
CA LEU A 42 10.68 -16.37 -0.74
C LEU A 42 11.99 -17.16 -0.77
N GLY A 43 13.10 -16.49 -1.09
CA GLY A 43 14.43 -17.11 -1.06
C GLY A 43 14.87 -17.49 0.35
N ALA A 44 14.57 -16.66 1.34
CA ALA A 44 14.97 -16.90 2.73
C ALA A 44 14.12 -17.96 3.45
N GLU A 45 12.80 -17.95 3.25
CA GLU A 45 11.88 -18.83 3.99
C GLU A 45 11.61 -20.15 3.28
N LEU A 46 11.57 -20.15 1.94
CA LEU A 46 11.19 -21.32 1.15
C LEU A 46 12.30 -21.82 0.21
N ASN A 47 13.50 -21.22 0.29
CA ASN A 47 14.61 -21.46 -0.64
C ASN A 47 14.18 -21.34 -2.12
N TYR A 48 13.25 -20.43 -2.43
CA TYR A 48 12.73 -20.25 -3.79
C TYR A 48 13.15 -18.91 -4.39
N HIS A 49 14.17 -18.95 -5.25
CA HIS A 49 14.82 -17.78 -5.84
C HIS A 49 14.22 -17.48 -7.21
N ILE A 50 13.39 -16.42 -7.29
CA ILE A 50 12.71 -16.05 -8.54
C ILE A 50 12.90 -14.58 -8.91
N LYS A 51 12.79 -14.30 -10.21
CA LYS A 51 12.77 -12.92 -10.73
C LYS A 51 11.40 -12.27 -10.57
N LYS A 52 11.37 -10.93 -10.62
CA LYS A 52 10.17 -10.09 -10.51
C LYS A 52 9.07 -10.45 -11.52
N SER A 53 9.43 -10.84 -12.73
CA SER A 53 8.47 -11.28 -13.77
C SER A 53 7.71 -12.52 -13.33
N LYS A 54 8.41 -13.55 -12.84
CA LYS A 54 7.82 -14.79 -12.32
C LYS A 54 6.93 -14.51 -11.11
N LEU A 55 7.38 -13.67 -10.18
CA LEU A 55 6.53 -13.27 -9.03
C LEU A 55 5.22 -12.61 -9.48
N LYS A 56 5.24 -11.75 -10.51
CA LYS A 56 4.01 -11.16 -11.06
C LYS A 56 3.09 -12.21 -11.69
N GLN A 57 3.65 -13.17 -12.42
CA GLN A 57 2.89 -14.29 -13.00
C GLN A 57 2.23 -15.14 -11.92
N LEU A 58 2.96 -15.48 -10.85
CA LEU A 58 2.41 -16.25 -9.72
C LEU A 58 1.32 -15.47 -8.99
N ASN A 59 1.53 -14.17 -8.74
CA ASN A 59 0.48 -13.33 -8.13
C ASN A 59 -0.79 -13.30 -9.00
N ALA A 60 -0.66 -13.29 -10.33
CA ALA A 60 -1.80 -13.37 -11.23
C ALA A 60 -2.45 -14.76 -11.21
N LYS A 61 -1.65 -15.83 -11.30
CA LYS A 61 -2.11 -17.23 -11.28
C LYS A 61 -2.94 -17.53 -10.03
N TYR A 62 -2.46 -17.09 -8.86
CA TYR A 62 -3.10 -17.37 -7.56
C TYR A 62 -4.02 -16.25 -7.08
N ASN A 63 -4.36 -15.31 -7.96
CA ASN A 63 -5.23 -14.18 -7.65
C ASN A 63 -4.85 -13.43 -6.35
N ILE A 64 -3.55 -13.25 -6.11
CA ILE A 64 -3.04 -12.61 -4.91
C ILE A 64 -3.52 -11.15 -4.89
N PRO A 65 -4.15 -10.67 -3.80
CA PRO A 65 -4.69 -9.32 -3.73
C PRO A 65 -3.65 -8.25 -4.05
N THR A 66 -4.05 -7.26 -4.87
CA THR A 66 -3.22 -6.11 -5.19
C THR A 66 -4.03 -4.83 -5.18
N ALA A 67 -3.38 -3.71 -4.85
CA ALA A 67 -4.06 -2.41 -4.85
C ALA A 67 -4.56 -1.95 -6.24
N ARG A 68 -4.12 -2.61 -7.33
CA ARG A 68 -4.60 -2.33 -8.69
C ARG A 68 -5.89 -3.07 -9.02
N LYS A 69 -6.28 -4.05 -8.20
CA LYS A 69 -7.52 -4.81 -8.30
C LYS A 69 -8.24 -4.75 -6.94
N PRO A 70 -8.66 -3.54 -6.50
CA PRO A 70 -9.43 -3.44 -5.26
C PRO A 70 -10.80 -4.10 -5.43
N PRO A 71 -11.48 -4.42 -4.32
CA PRO A 71 -12.90 -4.75 -4.34
C PRO A 71 -13.73 -3.63 -4.99
N PRO A 72 -14.94 -3.92 -5.50
CA PRO A 72 -15.87 -2.91 -5.99
C PRO A 72 -16.05 -1.76 -5.00
N LEU A 73 -16.33 -0.55 -5.51
CA LEU A 73 -16.43 0.64 -4.66
C LEU A 73 -17.45 0.48 -3.51
N PRO A 74 -18.67 -0.06 -3.72
CA PRO A 74 -19.61 -0.28 -2.61
C PRO A 74 -19.04 -1.17 -1.51
N THR A 75 -18.43 -2.31 -1.88
CA THR A 75 -17.78 -3.22 -0.93
C THR A 75 -16.62 -2.54 -0.20
N SER A 76 -15.79 -1.80 -0.94
CA SER A 76 -14.70 -1.02 -0.37
C SER A 76 -15.20 0.00 0.66
N THR A 77 -16.28 0.71 0.34
CA THR A 77 -16.92 1.68 1.24
C THR A 77 -17.38 1.01 2.53
N THR A 78 -18.11 -0.11 2.45
CA THR A 78 -18.57 -0.86 3.62
C THR A 78 -17.41 -1.28 4.52
N LEU A 79 -16.33 -1.83 3.94
CA LEU A 79 -15.15 -2.25 4.68
C LEU A 79 -14.45 -1.07 5.37
N ILE A 80 -14.31 0.06 4.67
CA ILE A 80 -13.69 1.28 5.22
C ILE A 80 -14.53 1.84 6.38
N CYS A 81 -15.85 1.94 6.20
CA CYS A 81 -16.76 2.42 7.25
C CYS A 81 -16.74 1.50 8.47
N GLY A 82 -16.66 0.18 8.28
CA GLY A 82 -16.47 -0.78 9.37
C GLY A 82 -15.19 -0.50 10.18
N GLN A 83 -14.06 -0.25 9.49
CA GLN A 83 -12.81 0.12 10.17
C GLN A 83 -12.86 1.49 10.86
N MET A 84 -13.64 2.43 10.35
CA MET A 84 -13.89 3.72 11.00
C MET A 84 -14.72 3.56 12.28
N ALA A 85 -15.75 2.71 12.25
CA ALA A 85 -16.55 2.39 13.43
C ALA A 85 -15.70 1.73 14.54
N ASN A 86 -14.71 0.92 14.16
CA ASN A 86 -13.73 0.31 15.06
C ASN A 86 -12.66 1.30 15.60
N ASP A 87 -12.78 2.59 15.31
CA ASP A 87 -11.92 3.66 15.80
C ASP A 87 -12.76 4.83 16.36
N PRO A 88 -13.41 4.66 17.53
CA PRO A 88 -14.35 5.64 18.08
C PRO A 88 -13.71 7.00 18.36
N HIS A 89 -12.41 7.01 18.66
CA HIS A 89 -11.64 8.24 18.90
C HIS A 89 -11.06 8.86 17.63
N ARG A 90 -11.36 8.29 16.44
CA ARG A 90 -11.00 8.81 15.12
C ARG A 90 -9.49 9.05 14.93
N ARG A 91 -8.65 8.31 15.66
CA ARG A 91 -7.18 8.48 15.69
C ARG A 91 -6.52 7.94 14.42
N ARG A 92 -7.14 6.99 13.74
CA ARG A 92 -6.61 6.32 12.55
C ARG A 92 -6.84 7.20 11.32
N GLY A 93 -5.73 7.64 10.73
CA GLY A 93 -5.75 8.25 9.41
C GLY A 93 -5.90 7.22 8.27
N PRO A 94 -6.02 7.67 7.01
CA PRO A 94 -6.21 6.78 5.85
C PRO A 94 -5.14 5.69 5.70
N ASN A 95 -3.90 5.97 6.10
CA ASN A 95 -2.82 4.97 6.04
C ASN A 95 -3.00 3.86 7.08
N ALA A 96 -3.53 4.18 8.25
CA ALA A 96 -3.76 3.21 9.32
C ALA A 96 -4.94 2.29 8.95
N ILE A 97 -6.07 2.86 8.50
CA ILE A 97 -7.20 2.06 8.01
C ILE A 97 -6.79 1.17 6.84
N LYS A 98 -6.06 1.71 5.85
CA LYS A 98 -5.51 0.91 4.75
C LYS A 98 -4.64 -0.25 5.22
N LYS A 99 -3.85 -0.08 6.29
CA LYS A 99 -3.04 -1.17 6.85
C LYS A 99 -3.92 -2.25 7.49
N GLN A 100 -4.94 -1.88 8.25
CA GLN A 100 -5.87 -2.84 8.86
C GLN A 100 -6.61 -3.65 7.79
N LEU A 101 -7.17 -2.98 6.78
CA LEU A 101 -7.82 -3.64 5.66
C LEU A 101 -6.90 -4.61 4.92
N ALA A 102 -5.61 -4.27 4.78
CA ALA A 102 -4.65 -5.16 4.16
C ALA A 102 -4.41 -6.44 4.99
N LEU A 103 -4.36 -6.34 6.33
CA LEU A 103 -4.25 -7.51 7.22
C LEU A 103 -5.46 -8.43 7.08
N GLU A 104 -6.65 -7.86 6.86
CA GLU A 104 -7.89 -8.58 6.55
C GLU A 104 -7.93 -9.15 5.11
N GLY A 105 -6.90 -8.89 4.30
CA GLY A 105 -6.78 -9.39 2.92
C GLY A 105 -7.24 -8.40 1.85
N PHE A 106 -7.76 -7.24 2.22
CA PHE A 106 -8.31 -6.24 1.29
C PHE A 106 -7.28 -5.16 0.92
N GLN A 107 -6.78 -5.24 -0.31
CA GLN A 107 -5.83 -4.26 -0.84
C GLN A 107 -6.55 -3.07 -1.48
N ILE A 108 -6.87 -2.05 -0.69
CA ILE A 108 -7.57 -0.85 -1.15
C ILE A 108 -6.59 0.33 -1.32
N PRO A 109 -6.59 1.05 -2.47
CA PRO A 109 -5.79 2.26 -2.64
C PRO A 109 -6.05 3.32 -1.57
N ARG A 110 -4.99 4.04 -1.17
CA ARG A 110 -5.11 5.11 -0.17
C ARG A 110 -6.06 6.22 -0.64
N ALA A 111 -6.10 6.49 -1.94
CA ALA A 111 -6.97 7.52 -2.52
C ALA A 111 -8.45 7.19 -2.26
N VAL A 112 -8.85 5.94 -2.49
CA VAL A 112 -10.22 5.45 -2.23
C VAL A 112 -10.53 5.53 -0.73
N VAL A 113 -9.63 5.02 0.12
CA VAL A 113 -9.80 5.12 1.59
C VAL A 113 -9.98 6.57 2.04
N ARG A 114 -9.14 7.48 1.54
CA ARG A 114 -9.22 8.90 1.89
C ARG A 114 -10.54 9.54 1.43
N ALA A 115 -11.00 9.24 0.22
CA ALA A 115 -12.25 9.78 -0.32
C ALA A 115 -13.43 9.33 0.55
N VAL A 116 -13.59 8.03 0.76
CA VAL A 116 -14.66 7.48 1.60
C VAL A 116 -14.61 8.03 3.02
N MET A 117 -13.44 8.11 3.65
CA MET A 117 -13.31 8.71 4.98
C MET A 117 -13.74 10.17 5.02
N HIS A 118 -13.45 10.94 3.97
CA HIS A 118 -13.84 12.35 3.91
C HIS A 118 -15.34 12.51 3.71
N ASP A 119 -15.94 11.67 2.87
CA ASP A 119 -17.38 11.69 2.57
C ASP A 119 -18.23 11.30 3.80
N ASN A 120 -17.69 10.44 4.68
CA ASN A 120 -18.40 9.92 5.85
C ASN A 120 -17.99 10.59 7.18
N ASP A 121 -16.81 11.21 7.26
CA ASP A 121 -16.32 11.94 8.44
C ASP A 121 -15.49 13.17 8.01
N PRO A 122 -16.15 14.25 7.57
CA PRO A 122 -15.47 15.45 7.09
C PRO A 122 -14.67 16.17 8.19
N ILE A 123 -15.02 15.97 9.48
CA ILE A 123 -14.38 16.62 10.64
C ILE A 123 -13.16 15.82 11.13
N GLY A 124 -13.12 14.51 10.89
CA GLY A 124 -12.05 13.62 11.33
C GLY A 124 -10.62 14.11 11.07
N PRO A 125 -10.27 14.62 9.88
CA PRO A 125 -8.95 15.17 9.62
C PRO A 125 -8.58 16.33 10.55
N SER A 126 -9.52 17.22 10.86
CA SER A 126 -9.29 18.36 11.76
C SER A 126 -9.07 17.92 13.21
N LEU A 127 -9.78 16.89 13.68
CA LEU A 127 -9.58 16.32 15.02
C LEU A 127 -8.21 15.65 15.16
N ARG A 128 -7.73 14.96 14.11
CA ARG A 128 -6.41 14.33 14.10
C ARG A 128 -5.26 15.34 14.02
N TYR A 129 -5.48 16.44 13.33
CA TYR A 129 -4.47 17.47 13.08
C TYR A 129 -5.00 18.86 13.45
N PRO A 130 -5.18 19.16 14.74
CA PRO A 130 -5.78 20.43 15.18
C PRO A 130 -4.95 21.65 14.75
N ASN A 131 -3.62 21.53 14.73
CA ASN A 131 -2.68 22.62 14.43
C ASN A 131 -2.27 22.68 12.94
N TRP A 132 -2.96 22.00 12.04
CA TRP A 132 -2.58 21.96 10.63
C TRP A 132 -2.81 23.31 9.93
N LYS A 133 -3.90 24.02 10.25
CA LYS A 133 -4.25 25.29 9.60
C LYS A 133 -3.32 26.44 10.00
N SER A 134 -2.76 26.45 11.21
CA SER A 134 -1.84 27.49 11.67
C SER A 134 -0.45 27.40 11.02
N ARG A 135 0.01 26.20 10.66
CA ARG A 135 1.32 25.99 10.02
C ARG A 135 1.44 26.50 8.58
N ASN A 136 0.34 26.58 7.84
CA ASN A 136 0.35 27.05 6.44
C ASN A 136 0.04 28.54 6.28
N GLN A 137 -0.59 29.19 7.26
CA GLN A 137 -0.84 30.64 7.21
C GLN A 137 0.43 31.47 7.42
N GLY A 138 1.40 30.96 8.18
CA GLY A 138 2.69 31.65 8.41
C GLY A 138 3.64 31.68 7.20
N LYS A 139 3.36 30.92 6.13
CA LYS A 139 4.22 30.85 4.94
C LYS A 139 3.82 31.78 3.80
N HIS A 140 2.62 32.38 3.85
CA HIS A 140 2.13 33.27 2.80
C HIS A 140 2.26 34.77 3.12
N LYS A 141 2.75 35.14 4.31
CA LYS A 141 2.83 36.54 4.78
C LYS A 141 4.21 37.21 4.64
N SER A 142 5.12 36.66 3.84
CA SER A 142 6.51 37.16 3.75
C SER A 142 6.88 37.77 2.38
N LEU A 143 5.92 38.17 1.56
CA LEU A 143 6.18 38.74 0.21
C LEU A 143 5.52 40.10 -0.06
N GLU A 144 5.22 40.88 0.97
CA GLU A 144 4.92 42.31 0.81
C GLU A 144 6.10 43.11 1.36
N GLY A 145 6.99 43.52 0.45
CA GLY A 145 8.04 44.49 0.73
C GLY A 145 7.46 45.92 0.75
N PRO A 146 8.06 46.85 1.50
CA PRO A 146 7.51 48.19 1.67
C PRO A 146 7.63 49.01 0.38
N GLU A 147 6.50 49.54 -0.05
CA GLU A 147 6.32 50.53 -1.12
C GLU A 147 7.09 51.82 -0.75
N GLN A 148 8.16 52.12 -1.50
CA GLN A 148 8.95 53.32 -1.31
C GLN A 148 8.23 54.53 -1.93
N ASN A 149 7.79 55.43 -1.05
CA ASN A 149 7.43 56.82 -1.35
C ASN A 149 8.50 57.49 -2.25
N ARG A 150 8.07 58.04 -3.39
CA ARG A 150 8.80 59.09 -4.12
C ARG A 150 7.96 60.37 -4.12
N PRO A 151 8.45 61.49 -3.58
CA PRO A 151 7.91 62.79 -3.93
C PRO A 151 8.51 63.27 -5.27
N SER A 152 7.72 64.11 -5.94
CA SER A 152 7.90 64.68 -7.28
C SER A 152 9.16 65.53 -7.46
#